data_AF-A0A699SS87-F1
#
_entry.id   AF-A0A699SS87-F1
#
_cell.length_a   1.000
_cell.length_b   1.000
_cell.length_c   1.000
_cell.angle_alpha   90.00
_cell.angle_beta   90.00
_cell.angle_gamma   90.00
#
_symmetry.space_group_name_H-M   'P 1'
#
loop_
_entity.id
_entity.type
_entity.pdbx_description
1 polymer ?
#
loop_
_entity_poly.entity_id
_entity_poly.type
_entity_poly.pdbx_seq_one_letter_code
_entity_poly.pdbx_strand_id
1 'polypeptide(L)'
;GNQFRQYAGQNAWNPAGYNDVIGNQIRCYNYRGVGHYARNCTIRRRRRDAAYLQTQLLIAQKEEAGIQLKAKEYDLMAAAADLDEIKKVNANCILMGNLQQASI
;
A
#
# COMPACT_ATOMS: atom_id res chain seq x y z
N GLY A 1 -5.19 54.23 11.63
CA GLY A 1 -5.68 52.85 11.40
C GLY A 1 -6.49 52.92 10.14
N ASN A 2 -5.89 52.54 9.01
CA ASN A 2 -6.30 53.10 7.73
C ASN A 2 -7.19 52.12 6.96
N GLN A 3 -8.35 52.66 6.58
CA GLN A 3 -9.29 52.20 5.55
C GLN A 3 -8.60 51.50 4.37
N PHE A 4 -9.16 50.39 3.89
CA PHE A 4 -9.34 50.19 2.46
C PHE A 4 -10.67 49.49 2.18
N ARG A 5 -11.55 50.26 1.53
CA ARG A 5 -12.89 49.91 1.09
C ARG A 5 -12.82 48.66 0.20
N GLN A 6 -13.62 47.64 0.49
CA GLN A 6 -13.83 46.56 -0.46
C GLN A 6 -15.06 46.88 -1.31
N TYR A 7 -14.82 46.89 -2.60
CA TYR A 7 -15.66 47.41 -3.66
C TYR A 7 -16.99 46.64 -3.75
N ALA A 8 -18.07 47.40 -3.96
CA ALA A 8 -19.34 46.87 -4.42
C ALA A 8 -19.19 46.33 -5.85
N GLY A 9 -19.13 45.01 -6.00
CA GLY A 9 -19.37 44.32 -7.25
C GLY A 9 -20.86 44.12 -7.45
N GLN A 10 -21.50 45.05 -8.18
CA GLN A 10 -22.86 44.92 -8.66
C GLN A 10 -22.94 43.72 -9.63
N ASN A 11 -23.39 42.57 -9.15
CA ASN A 11 -24.00 41.55 -10.02
C ASN A 11 -25.46 41.44 -9.63
N ALA A 12 -26.27 42.29 -10.26
CA ALA A 12 -27.71 42.12 -10.29
C ALA A 12 -28.04 40.79 -10.98
N TRP A 13 -28.20 39.72 -10.20
CA TRP A 13 -28.73 38.46 -10.72
C TRP A 13 -29.64 37.80 -9.69
N ASN A 14 -30.91 37.82 -10.05
CA ASN A 14 -32.11 37.27 -9.44
C ASN A 14 -31.91 36.16 -8.37
N PRO A 15 -32.41 36.32 -7.12
CA PRO A 15 -32.18 35.35 -6.04
C PRO A 15 -33.08 34.10 -6.06
N ALA A 16 -33.98 33.94 -7.05
CA ALA A 16 -35.09 32.98 -6.91
C ALA A 16 -35.11 31.77 -7.88
N GLY A 17 -34.30 31.69 -8.94
CA GLY A 17 -34.67 30.81 -10.07
C GLY A 17 -33.61 29.93 -10.74
N TYR A 18 -32.31 30.13 -10.52
CA TYR A 18 -31.30 29.49 -11.39
C TYR A 18 -30.41 28.43 -10.71
N ASN A 19 -30.40 28.34 -9.39
CA ASN A 19 -29.53 27.41 -8.66
C ASN A 19 -30.15 26.03 -8.39
N ASP A 20 -31.41 25.82 -8.75
CA ASP A 20 -32.12 24.56 -8.48
C ASP A 20 -31.92 23.50 -9.58
N VAL A 21 -31.63 23.93 -10.82
CA VAL A 21 -31.52 23.01 -11.97
C VAL A 21 -30.05 22.72 -12.35
N ILE A 22 -29.09 23.54 -11.90
CA ILE A 22 -27.65 23.38 -12.21
C ILE A 22 -26.81 23.30 -10.92
N GLY A 23 -27.42 22.82 -9.83
CA GLY A 23 -26.77 22.67 -8.53
C GLY A 23 -26.07 21.31 -8.35
N ASN A 24 -24.78 21.27 -8.65
CA ASN A 24 -23.82 20.35 -8.01
C ASN A 24 -23.87 18.86 -8.38
N GLN A 25 -23.79 18.53 -9.67
CA GLN A 25 -23.41 17.17 -10.11
C GLN A 25 -21.86 17.01 -10.15
N ILE A 26 -21.17 17.23 -9.03
CA ILE A 26 -19.69 17.13 -8.99
C ILE A 26 -19.30 15.75 -8.48
N ARG A 27 -18.98 14.85 -9.42
CA ARG A 27 -18.54 13.46 -9.17
C ARG A 27 -17.61 13.37 -7.96
N CYS A 28 -18.11 12.81 -6.86
CA CYS A 28 -17.30 12.52 -5.69
C CYS A 28 -16.44 11.29 -5.98
N TYR A 29 -15.16 11.48 -6.27
CA TYR A 29 -14.22 10.41 -6.65
C TYR A 29 -14.09 9.26 -5.63
N ASN A 30 -14.66 9.41 -4.42
CA ASN A 30 -14.69 8.37 -3.39
C ASN A 30 -15.86 7.37 -3.52
N TYR A 31 -16.81 7.58 -4.43
CA TYR A 31 -17.92 6.65 -4.69
C TYR A 31 -18.07 6.43 -6.20
N ARG A 32 -18.35 5.19 -6.64
CA ARG A 32 -18.66 4.85 -8.05
C ARG A 32 -20.03 5.41 -8.49
N GLY A 33 -20.35 6.65 -8.12
CA GLY A 33 -21.65 7.28 -8.35
C GLY A 33 -21.55 8.80 -8.30
N VAL A 34 -22.64 9.45 -8.68
CA VAL A 34 -22.77 10.90 -8.71
C VAL A 34 -23.12 11.41 -7.30
N GLY A 35 -22.40 12.42 -6.79
CA GLY A 35 -22.66 13.05 -5.49
C GLY A 35 -22.29 14.53 -5.49
N HIS A 36 -22.58 15.25 -4.40
CA HIS A 36 -22.32 16.69 -4.25
C HIS A 36 -20.89 17.01 -3.77
N TYR A 37 -20.51 18.30 -3.86
CA TYR A 37 -19.20 18.85 -3.44
C TYR A 37 -18.76 18.27 -2.09
N ALA A 38 -17.51 17.80 -2.00
CA ALA A 38 -16.99 16.99 -0.88
C ALA A 38 -17.25 17.59 0.52
N ARG A 39 -17.39 18.92 0.62
CA ARG A 39 -17.66 19.66 1.87
C ARG A 39 -19.10 19.49 2.41
N ASN A 40 -20.05 19.13 1.55
CA ASN A 40 -21.48 18.98 1.86
C ASN A 40 -21.96 17.52 1.84
N CYS A 41 -21.04 16.55 1.91
CA CYS A 41 -21.43 15.13 1.93
C CYS A 41 -22.09 14.80 3.28
N THR A 42 -23.42 14.68 3.30
CA THR A 42 -24.23 14.33 4.47
C THR A 42 -24.08 12.87 4.88
N ILE A 43 -23.54 12.03 3.99
CA ILE A 43 -23.14 10.66 4.34
C ILE A 43 -21.80 10.73 5.08
N ARG A 44 -21.87 10.51 6.40
CA ARG A 44 -20.71 10.31 7.28
C ARG A 44 -19.70 9.39 6.59
N ARG A 45 -18.40 9.74 6.56
CA ARG A 45 -17.32 8.78 6.23
C ARG A 45 -17.68 7.46 6.88
N ARG A 46 -17.71 6.34 6.13
CA ARG A 46 -17.98 5.01 6.70
C ARG A 46 -17.09 4.88 7.93
N ARG A 47 -17.67 4.99 9.12
CA ARG A 47 -16.94 4.77 10.35
C ARG A 47 -16.59 3.30 10.31
N ARG A 48 -15.31 3.01 10.19
CA ARG A 48 -14.81 1.66 10.40
C ARG A 48 -15.07 1.38 11.87
N ASP A 49 -15.96 0.45 12.13
CA ASP A 49 -16.19 0.00 13.49
C ASP A 49 -14.96 -0.77 14.00
N ALA A 50 -14.93 -1.02 15.31
CA ALA A 50 -13.82 -1.72 15.94
C ALA A 50 -13.63 -3.13 15.36
N ALA A 51 -14.72 -3.82 15.00
CA ALA A 51 -14.69 -5.16 14.42
C ALA A 51 -14.00 -5.18 13.04
N TYR A 52 -14.28 -4.20 12.19
CA TYR A 52 -13.64 -4.04 10.89
C TYR A 52 -12.14 -3.76 11.06
N LEU A 53 -11.77 -2.85 11.97
CA LEU A 53 -10.36 -2.53 12.22
C LEU A 53 -9.59 -3.73 12.78
N GLN A 54 -10.19 -4.47 13.72
CA GLN A 54 -9.62 -5.68 14.29
C GLN A 54 -9.39 -6.76 13.21
N THR A 55 -10.36 -6.96 12.33
CA THR A 55 -10.25 -7.91 11.22
C THR A 55 -9.12 -7.51 10.26
N GLN A 56 -9.02 -6.23 9.91
CA GLN A 56 -7.95 -5.74 9.03
C GLN A 56 -6.56 -5.91 9.65
N LEU A 57 -6.42 -5.66 10.96
CA LEU A 57 -5.17 -5.89 11.68
C LEU A 57 -4.77 -7.36 11.68
N LEU A 58 -5.73 -8.26 11.93
CA LEU A 58 -5.47 -9.70 11.93
C LEU A 58 -5.03 -10.20 10.53
N ILE A 59 -5.65 -9.67 9.46
CA ILE A 59 -5.24 -9.99 8.09
C ILE A 59 -3.81 -9.51 7.84
N ALA A 60 -3.49 -8.26 8.17
CA ALA A 60 -2.17 -7.69 7.98
C ALA A 60 -1.09 -8.48 8.75
N GLN A 61 -1.36 -8.89 9.99
CA GLN A 61 -0.44 -9.72 10.78
C GLN A 61 -0.17 -11.08 10.14
N LYS A 62 -1.19 -11.72 9.56
CA LYS A 62 -1.04 -13.00 8.86
C LYS A 62 -0.25 -12.85 7.57
N GLU A 63 -0.51 -11.79 6.80
CA GLU A 63 0.25 -11.49 5.60
C GLU A 63 1.72 -11.21 5.91
N GLU A 64 2.00 -10.41 6.94
CA GLU A 64 3.35 -10.10 7.41
C GLU A 64 4.10 -11.37 7.84
N ALA A 65 3.48 -12.22 8.65
CA ALA A 65 4.06 -13.51 9.05
C ALA A 65 4.33 -14.42 7.84
N GLY A 66 3.42 -14.42 6.85
CA GLY A 66 3.60 -15.16 5.60
C GLY A 66 4.77 -14.65 4.75
N ILE A 67 4.98 -13.33 4.71
CA ILE A 67 6.13 -12.72 4.02
C ILE A 67 7.44 -13.10 4.72
N GLN A 68 7.48 -13.02 6.06
CA GLN A 68 8.67 -13.39 6.84
C GLN A 68 9.03 -14.86 6.69
N LEU A 69 8.02 -15.75 6.64
CA LEU A 69 8.25 -17.18 6.42
C LEU A 69 8.87 -17.43 5.05
N LYS A 70 8.31 -16.84 3.99
CA LYS A 70 8.82 -16.97 2.63
C LYS A 70 10.25 -16.45 2.48
N ALA A 71 10.58 -15.34 3.14
CA ALA A 71 11.95 -14.82 3.15
C ALA A 71 12.93 -15.84 3.76
N LYS A 72 12.58 -16.42 4.92
CA LYS A 72 13.39 -17.46 5.56
C LYS A 72 13.53 -18.72 4.70
N GLU A 73 12.47 -19.14 4.03
CA GLU A 73 12.53 -20.28 3.10
C GLU A 73 13.51 -20.02 1.94
N TYR A 74 13.50 -18.80 1.39
CA TYR A 74 14.45 -18.42 0.34
C TYR A 74 15.90 -18.42 0.84
N ASP A 75 16.15 -17.83 2.01
CA ASP A 75 17.48 -17.80 2.63
C ASP A 75 18.01 -19.22 2.91
N LEU A 76 17.14 -20.12 3.40
CA LEU A 76 17.50 -21.52 3.62
C LEU A 76 17.82 -22.26 2.32
N MET A 77 17.07 -22.00 1.24
CA MET A 77 17.37 -22.57 -0.07
C MET A 77 18.71 -22.08 -0.62
N ALA A 78 19.01 -20.79 -0.45
CA ALA A 78 20.31 -20.23 -0.84
C ALA A 78 21.46 -20.88 -0.05
N ALA A 79 21.35 -20.96 1.28
CA ALA A 79 22.35 -21.60 2.13
C ALA A 79 22.53 -23.10 1.81
N ALA A 80 21.46 -23.80 1.42
CA ALA A 80 21.54 -25.19 1.00
C ALA A 80 22.31 -25.37 -0.32
N ALA A 81 22.17 -24.42 -1.26
CA ALA A 81 22.93 -24.42 -2.51
C ALA A 81 24.43 -24.19 -2.26
N ASP A 82 24.77 -23.23 -1.40
CA ASP A 82 26.17 -22.96 -1.02
C ASP A 82 26.81 -24.19 -0.35
N LEU A 83 26.05 -24.90 0.50
CA LEU A 83 26.53 -26.12 1.15
C LEU A 83 26.81 -27.25 0.15
N ASP A 84 26.02 -27.37 -0.91
CA ASP A 84 26.26 -28.37 -1.97
C ASP A 84 27.58 -28.09 -2.70
N GLU A 85 27.85 -26.83 -3.04
CA GLU A 85 29.11 -26.42 -3.67
C GLU A 85 30.32 -26.72 -2.76
N ILE A 86 30.23 -26.39 -1.47
CA ILE A 86 31.28 -26.68 -0.49
C ILE A 86 31.54 -28.19 -0.38
N LYS A 87 30.48 -29.00 -0.33
CA LYS A 87 30.61 -30.47 -0.29
C LYS A 87 31.33 -31.01 -1.51
N LYS A 88 31.01 -30.49 -2.69
CA LYS A 88 31.66 -30.87 -3.95
C LYS A 88 33.14 -30.50 -3.97
N VAL A 89 33.49 -29.28 -3.54
CA VAL A 89 34.88 -28.84 -3.43
C VAL A 89 35.65 -29.71 -2.44
N ASN A 90 35.05 -30.03 -1.29
CA ASN A 90 35.67 -30.89 -0.29
C ASN A 90 35.93 -32.31 -0.82
N ALA A 91 34.96 -32.92 -1.51
CA ALA A 91 35.13 -34.23 -2.13
C ALA A 91 36.27 -34.23 -3.17
N ASN A 92 36.38 -33.17 -3.97
CA ASN A 92 37.47 -33.02 -4.94
C ASN A 92 38.83 -32.90 -4.23
N CYS A 93 38.95 -32.11 -3.16
CA CYS A 93 40.17 -32.00 -2.38
C CYS A 93 40.63 -33.34 -1.79
N ILE A 94 39.71 -34.13 -1.24
CA ILE A 94 40.00 -35.47 -0.72
C ILE A 94 40.53 -36.38 -1.83
N LEU A 95 39.89 -36.38 -3.00
CA LEU A 95 40.32 -37.18 -4.14
C LEU A 95 41.73 -36.82 -4.62
N MET A 96 42.04 -35.53 -4.72
CA MET A 96 43.38 -35.07 -5.12
C MET A 96 44.45 -35.52 -4.12
N GLY A 97 44.18 -35.43 -2.82
CA GLY A 97 45.11 -35.92 -1.78
C GLY A 97 45.40 -37.41 -1.90
N ASN A 98 44.37 -38.22 -2.15
CA ASN A 98 44.53 -39.67 -2.34
C ASN A 98 45.36 -40.01 -3.58
N LEU A 99 45.15 -39.30 -4.70
CA LEU A 99 45.93 -39.50 -5.93
C LEU A 99 47.41 -39.10 -5.75
N GLN A 100 47.66 -38.03 -5.00
CA GLN A 100 49.01 -37.56 -4.72
C GLN A 100 49.76 -38.53 -3.78
N GLN A 101 49.08 -39.12 -2.79
CA GLN A 101 49.64 -40.18 -1.94
C GLN A 101 49.92 -41.48 -2.71
N ALA A 102 49.05 -41.86 -3.65
CA ALA A 102 49.22 -43.07 -4.45
C ALA A 102 50.31 -42.93 -5.54
N SER A 103 50.79 -41.71 -5.80
CA SER A 103 51.93 -41.44 -6.71
C SER A 103 53.29 -41.40 -6.00
N ILE A 104 53.33 -41.69 -4.70
CA ILE A 104 54.54 -41.84 -3.87
C ILE A 104 54.80 -43.33 -3.66
#